data_AF-A0A7T7VSR4-F1
#
_entry.id   AF-A0A7T7VSR4-F1
#
_cell.length_a   1.000
_cell.length_b   1.000
_cell.length_c   1.000
_cell.angle_alpha   90.00
_cell.angle_beta   90.00
_cell.angle_gamma   90.00
#
_symmetry.space_group_name_H-M   'P 1'
#
loop_
_entity.id
_entity.type
_entity.pdbx_description
1 polymer ?
#
loop_
_entity_poly.entity_id
_entity_poly.type
_entity_poly.pdbx_seq_one_letter_code
_entity_poly.pdbx_strand_id
1 'polypeptide(L)'
;MIPSRTARLFVSAALWPTMAVPAAAAQDLPTGGTVVAGDAVIGTPVSGTMTITQASERAVIDWTGFNIAQGHGVVFDQPGVDAMILNRVTGSAGSEIAGTLRANGSVFIVNPNGIRLSPTGRVHAARGIVASTLDLANEAFMSGGGTLSGEGAGAIVNHGRITVGERGYVGLLGHSVFSDGTIVAPLGSITIGAASVATLDIHGDGFLQLGVPAAPAAAGHMSRSAWRRRRTLPAISSTFRARPRASGVATAISC
;
A
#
# COMPACT_ATOMS: atom_id res chain seq x y z
N MET A 1 20.35 -15.87 79.64
CA MET A 1 21.02 -16.70 78.59
C MET A 1 20.08 -16.80 77.40
N ILE A 2 20.44 -16.18 76.27
CA ILE A 2 19.68 -16.23 75.00
C ILE A 2 20.66 -16.73 73.94
N PRO A 3 20.42 -17.85 73.24
CA PRO A 3 21.31 -18.27 72.16
C PRO A 3 20.89 -17.61 70.84
N SER A 4 21.83 -16.95 70.18
CA SER A 4 21.69 -16.40 68.83
C SER A 4 21.84 -17.52 67.79
N ARG A 5 20.82 -17.68 66.93
CA ARG A 5 20.86 -18.59 65.77
C ARG A 5 21.27 -17.79 64.53
N THR A 6 22.46 -18.07 63.99
CA THR A 6 22.92 -17.56 62.69
C THR A 6 22.35 -18.41 61.57
N ALA A 7 21.42 -17.86 60.79
CA ALA A 7 20.92 -18.48 59.56
C ALA A 7 21.89 -18.21 58.41
N ARG A 8 22.44 -19.27 57.79
CA ARG A 8 23.26 -19.19 56.58
C ARG A 8 22.34 -19.35 55.36
N LEU A 9 22.25 -18.30 54.55
CA LEU A 9 21.57 -18.31 53.25
C LEU A 9 22.46 -19.00 52.21
N PHE A 10 22.00 -20.11 51.65
CA PHE A 10 22.58 -20.72 50.46
C PHE A 10 21.96 -20.07 49.23
N VAL A 11 22.76 -19.32 48.46
CA VAL A 11 22.36 -18.79 47.15
C VAL A 11 22.67 -19.83 46.10
N SER A 12 21.65 -20.54 45.65
CA SER A 12 21.73 -21.49 44.54
C SER A 12 21.71 -20.72 43.22
N ALA A 13 22.85 -20.66 42.52
CA ALA A 13 22.94 -20.10 41.17
C ALA A 13 22.37 -21.11 40.15
N ALA A 14 21.15 -20.86 39.67
CA ALA A 14 20.58 -21.61 38.55
C ALA A 14 21.25 -21.15 37.25
N LEU A 15 21.96 -22.05 36.56
CA LEU A 15 22.41 -21.83 35.18
C LEU A 15 21.22 -22.07 34.25
N TRP A 16 20.78 -21.01 33.56
CA TRP A 16 19.77 -21.10 32.52
C TRP A 16 20.47 -21.38 31.19
N PRO A 17 20.17 -22.49 30.48
CA PRO A 17 20.73 -22.73 29.17
C PRO A 17 20.17 -21.69 28.20
N THR A 18 21.05 -20.87 27.63
CA THR A 18 20.74 -19.96 26.53
C THR A 18 20.37 -20.78 25.30
N MET A 19 19.08 -20.88 25.01
CA MET A 19 18.58 -21.37 23.73
C MET A 19 19.03 -20.41 22.64
N ALA A 20 19.99 -20.83 21.81
CA ALA A 20 20.36 -20.11 20.61
C ALA A 20 19.17 -20.15 19.63
N VAL A 21 18.50 -19.03 19.45
CA VAL A 21 17.51 -18.87 18.39
C VAL A 21 18.28 -18.83 17.07
N PRO A 22 18.08 -19.78 16.14
CA PRO A 22 18.72 -19.70 14.85
C PRO A 22 18.25 -18.42 14.15
N ALA A 23 19.20 -17.57 13.75
CA ALA A 23 18.90 -16.44 12.88
C ALA A 23 18.35 -17.00 11.57
N ALA A 24 17.11 -16.65 11.23
CA ALA A 24 16.54 -16.99 9.92
C ALA A 24 17.42 -16.34 8.85
N ALA A 25 18.10 -17.16 8.05
CA ALA A 25 18.82 -16.66 6.89
C ALA A 25 17.81 -15.96 5.97
N ALA A 26 18.12 -14.74 5.53
CA ALA A 26 17.34 -14.08 4.50
C ALA A 26 17.32 -14.98 3.26
N GLN A 27 16.14 -15.29 2.74
CA GLN A 27 16.01 -16.13 1.54
C GLN A 27 16.47 -15.34 0.31
N ASP A 28 17.30 -15.96 -0.53
CA ASP A 28 17.91 -15.29 -1.68
C ASP A 28 16.93 -15.00 -2.82
N LEU A 29 15.95 -15.88 -3.01
CA LEU A 29 14.94 -15.83 -4.07
C LEU A 29 13.56 -16.20 -3.51
N PRO A 30 12.45 -15.94 -4.23
CA PRO A 30 11.12 -16.33 -3.81
C PRO A 30 11.00 -17.84 -3.54
N THR A 31 10.19 -18.23 -2.55
CA THR A 31 10.05 -19.64 -2.12
C THR A 31 8.59 -20.03 -1.90
N GLY A 32 8.32 -21.33 -2.04
CA GLY A 32 6.99 -21.91 -1.82
C GLY A 32 5.94 -21.42 -2.81
N GLY A 33 6.36 -21.10 -4.04
CA GLY A 33 5.48 -20.59 -5.09
C GLY A 33 4.50 -21.66 -5.58
N THR A 34 3.23 -21.31 -5.65
CA THR A 34 2.13 -22.14 -6.19
C THR A 34 1.28 -21.29 -7.12
N VAL A 35 1.12 -21.72 -8.38
CA VAL A 35 0.23 -21.06 -9.34
C VAL A 35 -1.22 -21.41 -8.98
N VAL A 36 -2.02 -20.40 -8.66
CA VAL A 36 -3.41 -20.58 -8.18
C VAL A 36 -4.47 -20.06 -9.16
N ALA A 37 -4.06 -19.30 -10.18
CA ALA A 37 -4.91 -18.92 -11.30
C ALA A 37 -4.06 -18.60 -12.54
N GLY A 38 -4.62 -18.82 -13.73
CA GLY A 38 -3.91 -18.65 -15.01
C GLY A 38 -2.80 -19.69 -15.22
N ASP A 39 -1.96 -19.44 -16.22
CA ASP A 39 -0.90 -20.34 -16.65
C ASP A 39 0.46 -19.66 -16.49
N ALA A 40 1.26 -20.18 -15.56
CA ALA A 40 2.64 -19.78 -15.36
C ALA A 40 3.49 -20.97 -14.92
N VAL A 41 4.78 -20.91 -15.21
CA VAL A 41 5.77 -21.90 -14.80
C VAL A 41 6.87 -21.19 -14.03
N ILE A 42 7.09 -21.62 -12.80
CA ILE A 42 8.19 -21.13 -11.96
C ILE A 42 9.44 -21.94 -12.32
N GLY A 43 10.39 -21.31 -13.00
CA GLY A 43 11.64 -21.93 -13.37
C GLY A 43 12.57 -22.14 -12.18
N THR A 44 13.37 -23.21 -12.23
CA THR A 44 14.47 -23.41 -11.28
C THR A 44 15.52 -22.31 -11.46
N PRO A 45 16.03 -21.70 -10.36
CA PRO A 45 17.05 -20.68 -10.48
C PRO A 45 18.30 -21.15 -11.21
N VAL A 46 18.78 -20.36 -12.17
CA VAL A 46 20.04 -20.58 -12.89
C VAL A 46 20.94 -19.36 -12.66
N SER A 47 22.15 -19.59 -12.14
CA SER A 47 23.12 -18.52 -11.83
C SER A 47 22.51 -17.37 -11.02
N GLY A 48 21.74 -17.70 -9.97
CA GLY A 48 21.11 -16.70 -9.09
C GLY A 48 19.89 -15.99 -9.66
N THR A 49 19.40 -16.40 -10.84
CA THR A 49 18.21 -15.82 -11.48
C THR A 49 17.09 -16.85 -11.61
N MET A 50 15.91 -16.53 -11.06
CA MET A 50 14.67 -17.27 -11.27
C MET A 50 13.92 -16.66 -12.46
N THR A 51 13.53 -17.47 -13.44
CA THR A 51 12.66 -17.04 -14.53
C THR A 51 11.26 -17.62 -14.32
N ILE A 52 10.25 -16.79 -14.37
CA ILE A 52 8.83 -17.16 -14.30
C ILE A 52 8.25 -16.92 -15.68
N THR A 53 7.91 -18.01 -16.38
CA THR A 53 7.32 -17.95 -17.72
C THR A 53 5.81 -18.04 -17.61
N GLN A 54 5.13 -16.96 -17.94
CA GLN A 54 3.68 -16.86 -17.98
C GLN A 54 3.18 -17.09 -19.40
N ALA A 55 2.11 -17.86 -19.55
CA ALA A 55 1.49 -18.16 -20.86
C ALA A 55 0.11 -17.51 -21.02
N SER A 56 -0.62 -17.25 -19.93
CA SER A 56 -1.92 -16.59 -19.95
C SER A 56 -1.80 -15.06 -19.83
N GLU A 57 -2.81 -14.31 -20.26
CA GLU A 57 -2.85 -12.83 -20.09
C GLU A 57 -2.79 -12.40 -18.62
N ARG A 58 -3.33 -13.23 -17.72
CA ARG A 58 -3.30 -12.99 -16.27
C ARG A 58 -2.95 -14.28 -15.54
N ALA A 59 -2.10 -14.17 -14.53
CA ALA A 59 -1.75 -15.29 -13.65
C ALA A 59 -1.62 -14.82 -12.20
N VAL A 60 -1.86 -15.73 -11.27
CA VAL A 60 -1.69 -15.50 -9.84
C VAL A 60 -0.80 -16.59 -9.25
N ILE A 61 0.23 -16.18 -8.52
CA ILE A 61 1.14 -17.06 -7.79
C ILE A 61 1.11 -16.67 -6.32
N ASP A 62 0.75 -17.62 -5.47
CA ASP A 62 0.91 -17.51 -4.02
C ASP A 62 2.31 -18.00 -3.62
N TRP A 63 2.96 -17.26 -2.73
CA TRP A 63 4.32 -17.50 -2.27
C TRP A 63 4.37 -17.59 -0.75
N THR A 64 5.16 -18.52 -0.21
CA THR A 64 5.46 -18.51 1.23
C THR A 64 6.34 -17.31 1.60
N GLY A 65 7.28 -16.96 0.72
CA GLY A 65 8.10 -15.76 0.86
C GLY A 65 8.51 -15.23 -0.51
N PHE A 66 8.51 -13.91 -0.68
CA PHE A 66 8.95 -13.27 -1.92
C PHE A 66 10.04 -12.26 -1.58
N ASN A 67 11.29 -12.72 -1.66
CA ASN A 67 12.50 -11.93 -1.44
C ASN A 67 13.40 -12.04 -2.68
N ILE A 68 14.20 -11.02 -2.94
CA ILE A 68 15.23 -11.05 -3.98
C ILE A 68 16.48 -10.44 -3.37
N ALA A 69 17.46 -11.26 -2.98
CA ALA A 69 18.70 -10.79 -2.38
C ALA A 69 19.58 -10.03 -3.38
N GLN A 70 20.51 -9.23 -2.86
CA GLN A 70 21.50 -8.56 -3.71
C GLN A 70 22.28 -9.61 -4.54
N GLY A 71 22.53 -9.30 -5.81
CA GLY A 71 23.18 -10.23 -6.75
C GLY A 71 22.24 -11.28 -7.36
N HIS A 72 20.99 -11.37 -6.89
CA HIS A 72 19.98 -12.28 -7.42
C HIS A 72 18.94 -11.56 -8.29
N GLY A 73 18.21 -12.35 -9.07
CA GLY A 73 17.25 -11.84 -10.05
C GLY A 73 15.96 -12.64 -10.14
N VAL A 74 14.85 -11.96 -10.38
CA VAL A 74 13.60 -12.56 -10.85
C VAL A 74 13.24 -11.93 -12.19
N VAL A 75 13.01 -12.77 -13.20
CA VAL A 75 12.57 -12.37 -14.53
C VAL A 75 11.17 -12.92 -14.78
N PHE A 76 10.22 -12.06 -15.09
CA PHE A 76 8.91 -12.44 -15.57
C PHE A 76 8.91 -12.35 -17.10
N ASP A 77 8.76 -13.50 -17.75
CA ASP A 77 8.61 -13.64 -19.20
C ASP A 77 7.14 -13.92 -19.51
N GLN A 78 6.43 -12.88 -19.92
CA GLN A 78 4.98 -12.82 -20.09
C GLN A 78 4.61 -12.80 -21.58
N PRO A 79 3.39 -13.18 -21.98
CA PRO A 79 3.04 -13.31 -23.40
C PRO A 79 3.03 -11.96 -24.16
N GLY A 80 2.95 -10.85 -23.45
CA GLY A 80 3.01 -9.51 -24.03
C GLY A 80 3.07 -8.41 -22.99
N VAL A 81 3.15 -7.17 -23.48
CA VAL A 81 3.23 -5.96 -22.63
C VAL A 81 1.96 -5.72 -21.80
N ASP A 82 0.82 -6.22 -22.26
CA ASP A 82 -0.46 -6.07 -21.57
C ASP A 82 -0.70 -7.16 -20.50
N ALA A 83 0.13 -8.21 -20.50
CA ALA A 83 -0.02 -9.34 -19.60
C ALA A 83 0.38 -8.97 -18.16
N MET A 84 -0.27 -9.62 -17.20
CA MET A 84 -0.17 -9.25 -15.78
C MET A 84 0.00 -10.46 -14.89
N ILE A 85 0.81 -10.32 -13.85
CA ILE A 85 0.97 -11.36 -12.84
C ILE A 85 0.86 -10.80 -11.43
N LEU A 86 0.03 -11.45 -10.61
CA LEU A 86 -0.09 -11.20 -9.18
C LEU A 86 0.81 -12.17 -8.41
N ASN A 87 1.74 -11.64 -7.63
CA ASN A 87 2.55 -12.40 -6.69
C ASN A 87 2.07 -12.05 -5.28
N ARG A 88 1.37 -12.97 -4.62
CA ARG A 88 0.86 -12.77 -3.27
C ARG A 88 1.71 -13.55 -2.26
N VAL A 89 2.18 -12.88 -1.23
CA VAL A 89 2.83 -13.55 -0.09
C VAL A 89 1.78 -13.96 0.93
N THR A 90 1.72 -15.27 1.22
CA THR A 90 0.81 -15.88 2.20
C THR A 90 1.51 -16.24 3.51
N GLY A 91 2.85 -16.17 3.55
CA GLY A 91 3.62 -16.31 4.77
C GLY A 91 3.56 -15.07 5.68
N SER A 92 4.27 -15.13 6.81
CA SER A 92 4.26 -14.08 7.85
C SER A 92 5.38 -13.06 7.73
N ALA A 93 6.33 -13.24 6.80
CA ALA A 93 7.47 -12.35 6.63
C ALA A 93 7.18 -11.25 5.61
N GLY A 94 7.74 -10.06 5.85
CA GLY A 94 7.81 -9.00 4.84
C GLY A 94 8.69 -9.40 3.65
N SER A 95 8.52 -8.68 2.55
CA SER A 95 9.33 -8.85 1.33
C SER A 95 10.50 -7.87 1.31
N GLU A 96 11.71 -8.37 1.11
CA GLU A 96 12.92 -7.58 0.86
C GLU A 96 13.39 -7.77 -0.59
N ILE A 97 13.45 -6.69 -1.35
CA ILE A 97 13.89 -6.66 -2.73
C ILE A 97 15.18 -5.84 -2.81
N ALA A 98 16.30 -6.54 -2.64
CA ALA A 98 17.65 -5.99 -2.74
C ALA A 98 18.35 -6.29 -4.07
N GLY A 99 17.86 -7.28 -4.82
CA GLY A 99 18.34 -7.65 -6.14
C GLY A 99 17.57 -7.02 -7.28
N THR A 100 17.40 -7.78 -8.36
CA THR A 100 16.76 -7.30 -9.59
C THR A 100 15.43 -7.98 -9.87
N LEU A 101 14.43 -7.20 -10.27
CA LEU A 101 13.17 -7.70 -10.83
C LEU A 101 13.01 -7.13 -12.22
N ARG A 102 12.79 -7.99 -13.22
CA ARG A 102 12.52 -7.59 -14.60
C ARG A 102 11.23 -8.22 -15.11
N ALA A 103 10.45 -7.46 -15.87
CA ALA A 103 9.26 -7.96 -16.53
C ALA A 103 9.04 -7.28 -17.89
N ASN A 104 8.53 -8.03 -18.86
CA ASN A 104 8.10 -7.50 -20.16
C ASN A 104 6.61 -7.12 -20.20
N GLY A 105 5.83 -7.38 -19.14
CA GLY A 105 4.47 -6.90 -18.93
C GLY A 105 4.32 -6.15 -17.61
N SER A 106 3.28 -6.45 -16.83
CA SER A 106 3.02 -5.88 -15.51
C SER A 106 3.19 -6.90 -14.37
N VAL A 107 3.76 -6.45 -13.25
CA VAL A 107 3.96 -7.26 -12.05
C VAL A 107 3.32 -6.59 -10.83
N PHE A 108 2.52 -7.35 -10.11
CA PHE A 108 1.93 -6.99 -8.85
C PHE A 108 2.59 -7.82 -7.74
N ILE A 109 3.00 -7.18 -6.65
CA ILE A 109 3.53 -7.82 -5.45
C ILE A 109 2.63 -7.40 -4.29
N VAL A 110 1.96 -8.37 -3.69
CA VAL A 110 1.08 -8.19 -2.53
C VAL A 110 1.72 -8.87 -1.33
N ASN A 111 2.01 -8.12 -0.28
CA ASN A 111 2.47 -8.68 0.99
C ASN A 111 1.92 -7.85 2.17
N PRO A 112 0.90 -8.33 2.90
CA PRO A 112 0.33 -7.63 4.05
C PRO A 112 1.33 -7.32 5.17
N ASN A 113 2.45 -8.05 5.22
CA ASN A 113 3.49 -7.88 6.24
C ASN A 113 4.48 -6.75 5.88
N GLY A 114 4.41 -6.21 4.66
CA GLY A 114 5.27 -5.12 4.20
C GLY A 114 6.16 -5.50 3.02
N ILE A 115 6.59 -4.47 2.28
CA ILE A 115 7.46 -4.61 1.11
C ILE A 115 8.54 -3.55 1.19
N ARG A 116 9.80 -3.96 1.17
CA ARG A 116 10.95 -3.08 1.18
C ARG A 116 11.77 -3.26 -0.09
N LEU A 117 11.94 -2.19 -0.85
CA LEU A 117 12.97 -2.08 -1.87
C LEU A 117 14.22 -1.50 -1.22
N SER A 118 15.31 -2.24 -1.23
CA SER A 118 16.59 -1.79 -0.67
C SER A 118 17.26 -0.75 -1.60
N PRO A 119 18.30 -0.02 -1.14
CA PRO A 119 19.07 0.88 -2.01
C PRO A 119 19.66 0.21 -3.27
N THR A 120 19.98 -1.09 -3.18
CA THR A 120 20.49 -1.89 -4.30
C THR A 120 19.38 -2.45 -5.17
N GLY A 121 18.14 -2.47 -4.67
CA GLY A 121 16.97 -2.96 -5.38
C GLY A 121 16.74 -2.23 -6.71
N ARG A 122 16.56 -3.01 -7.77
CA ARG A 122 16.26 -2.52 -9.13
C ARG A 122 15.06 -3.26 -9.69
N VAL A 123 13.94 -2.55 -9.85
CA VAL A 123 12.70 -3.09 -10.39
C VAL A 123 12.43 -2.43 -11.74
N HIS A 124 12.24 -3.25 -12.77
CA HIS A 124 11.94 -2.80 -14.13
C HIS A 124 10.78 -3.60 -14.72
N ALA A 125 9.76 -2.93 -15.23
CA ALA A 125 8.69 -3.56 -16.00
C ALA A 125 8.42 -2.78 -17.27
N ALA A 126 8.04 -3.45 -18.37
CA ALA A 126 7.69 -2.73 -19.58
C ALA A 126 6.38 -1.94 -19.41
N ARG A 127 5.40 -2.46 -18.66
CA ARG A 127 4.08 -1.83 -18.49
C ARG A 127 3.82 -1.31 -17.09
N GLY A 128 3.92 -2.14 -16.07
CA GLY A 128 3.44 -1.73 -14.75
C GLY A 128 4.10 -2.43 -13.58
N ILE A 129 4.25 -1.70 -12.48
CA ILE A 129 4.64 -2.23 -11.18
C ILE A 129 3.61 -1.80 -10.15
N VAL A 130 3.05 -2.75 -9.41
CA VAL A 130 2.23 -2.45 -8.23
C VAL A 130 2.81 -3.20 -7.04
N ALA A 131 3.17 -2.47 -5.99
CA ALA A 131 3.49 -3.03 -4.69
C ALA A 131 2.36 -2.67 -3.73
N SER A 132 1.80 -3.67 -3.05
CA SER A 132 0.70 -3.43 -2.12
C SER A 132 0.79 -4.23 -0.83
N THR A 133 0.35 -3.63 0.27
CA THR A 133 0.06 -4.34 1.53
C THR A 133 -1.44 -4.63 1.68
N LEU A 134 -2.26 -4.14 0.75
CA LEU A 134 -3.66 -4.51 0.59
C LEU A 134 -3.76 -5.70 -0.35
N ASP A 135 -4.74 -6.55 -0.15
CA ASP A 135 -4.96 -7.73 -0.97
C ASP A 135 -6.01 -7.49 -2.06
N LEU A 136 -5.91 -8.21 -3.17
CA LEU A 136 -6.83 -8.21 -4.30
C LEU A 136 -7.24 -9.66 -4.59
N ALA A 137 -8.54 -9.98 -4.49
CA ALA A 137 -9.03 -11.33 -4.74
C ALA A 137 -8.65 -11.87 -6.12
N ASN A 138 -8.43 -13.19 -6.23
CA ASN A 138 -8.01 -13.83 -7.47
C ASN A 138 -9.02 -13.58 -8.59
N GLU A 139 -10.31 -13.74 -8.30
CA GLU A 139 -11.39 -13.58 -9.26
C GLU A 139 -11.42 -12.15 -9.81
N ALA A 140 -11.24 -11.16 -8.93
CA ALA A 140 -11.18 -9.74 -9.30
C ALA A 140 -9.96 -9.43 -10.17
N PHE A 141 -8.78 -9.93 -9.79
CA PHE A 141 -7.58 -9.77 -10.61
C PHE A 141 -7.75 -10.41 -11.99
N MET A 142 -8.28 -11.63 -12.05
CA MET A 142 -8.51 -12.36 -13.29
C MET A 142 -9.59 -11.70 -14.17
N SER A 143 -10.58 -11.04 -13.56
CA SER A 143 -11.55 -10.18 -14.24
C SER A 143 -11.05 -8.75 -14.45
N GLY A 144 -9.73 -8.53 -14.41
CA GLY A 144 -9.02 -7.30 -14.76
C GLY A 144 -9.29 -6.08 -13.88
N GLY A 145 -9.52 -6.31 -12.58
CA GLY A 145 -9.54 -5.25 -11.60
C GLY A 145 -10.58 -5.46 -10.51
N GLY A 146 -10.40 -4.76 -9.41
CA GLY A 146 -11.32 -4.76 -8.30
C GLY A 146 -10.82 -3.96 -7.11
N THR A 147 -11.47 -4.19 -5.98
CA THR A 147 -11.12 -3.53 -4.73
C THR A 147 -9.92 -4.21 -4.09
N LEU A 148 -8.87 -3.42 -3.84
CA LEU A 148 -7.83 -3.78 -2.90
C LEU A 148 -8.28 -3.43 -1.48
N SER A 149 -8.09 -4.36 -0.55
CA SER A 149 -8.40 -4.14 0.86
C SER A 149 -7.52 -5.01 1.74
N GLY A 150 -7.25 -4.57 2.95
CA GLY A 150 -6.49 -5.36 3.91
C GLY A 150 -6.27 -4.63 5.21
N GLU A 151 -6.22 -5.41 6.29
CA GLU A 151 -5.95 -4.94 7.65
C GLU A 151 -4.45 -5.04 8.01
N GLY A 152 -3.60 -5.41 7.04
CA GLY A 152 -2.16 -5.55 7.24
C GLY A 152 -1.51 -4.23 7.63
N ALA A 153 -0.76 -4.23 8.73
CA ALA A 153 -0.01 -3.06 9.21
C ALA A 153 1.37 -2.90 8.55
N GLY A 154 1.69 -3.74 7.55
CA GLY A 154 2.94 -3.66 6.81
C GLY A 154 3.13 -2.30 6.14
N ALA A 155 4.39 -1.86 6.07
CA ALA A 155 4.76 -0.65 5.35
C ALA A 155 5.35 -1.00 3.98
N ILE A 156 5.14 -0.11 3.02
CA ILE A 156 5.89 -0.11 1.76
C ILE A 156 7.02 0.89 1.90
N VAL A 157 8.26 0.45 1.69
CA VAL A 157 9.46 1.28 1.84
C VAL A 157 10.32 1.16 0.60
N ASN A 158 10.43 2.22 -0.19
CA ASN A 158 11.26 2.23 -1.40
C ASN A 158 12.50 3.10 -1.23
N HIS A 159 13.65 2.46 -1.03
CA HIS A 159 15.00 3.06 -1.10
C HIS A 159 15.67 2.87 -2.46
N GLY A 160 15.08 2.04 -3.32
CA GLY A 160 15.69 1.54 -4.54
C GLY A 160 15.33 2.36 -5.77
N ARG A 161 15.31 1.67 -6.92
CA ARG A 161 14.86 2.25 -8.19
C ARG A 161 13.78 1.40 -8.83
N ILE A 162 12.65 2.05 -9.14
CA ILE A 162 11.57 1.50 -9.94
C ILE A 162 11.56 2.21 -11.28
N THR A 163 11.47 1.48 -12.38
CA THR A 163 11.37 2.06 -13.72
C THR A 163 10.35 1.28 -14.53
N VAL A 164 9.45 1.99 -15.19
CA VAL A 164 8.52 1.41 -16.16
C VAL A 164 8.74 1.99 -17.55
N GLY A 165 8.27 1.27 -18.58
CA GLY A 165 8.29 1.75 -19.96
C GLY A 165 7.42 2.98 -20.19
N GLU A 166 7.46 3.52 -21.40
CA GLU A 166 6.63 4.68 -21.77
C GLU A 166 5.14 4.39 -21.56
N ARG A 167 4.42 5.37 -21.02
CA ARG A 167 2.98 5.26 -20.70
C ARG A 167 2.65 4.13 -19.73
N GLY A 168 3.65 3.63 -19.00
CA GLY A 168 3.48 2.66 -17.93
C GLY A 168 2.95 3.28 -16.64
N TYR A 169 2.79 2.45 -15.62
CA TYR A 169 2.27 2.89 -14.32
C TYR A 169 3.02 2.27 -13.14
N VAL A 170 3.11 3.03 -12.04
CA VAL A 170 3.62 2.56 -10.76
C VAL A 170 2.59 2.81 -9.66
N GLY A 171 2.21 1.78 -8.91
CA GLY A 171 1.32 1.89 -7.75
C GLY A 171 2.02 1.41 -6.47
N LEU A 172 2.14 2.27 -5.47
CA LEU A 172 2.55 1.90 -4.11
C LEU A 172 1.35 2.10 -3.17
N LEU A 173 0.75 1.01 -2.71
CA LEU A 173 -0.56 1.03 -2.05
C LEU A 173 -0.55 0.27 -0.73
N GLY A 174 -0.73 0.97 0.38
CA GLY A 174 -0.76 0.29 1.67
C GLY A 174 -1.23 1.21 2.78
N HIS A 175 -1.16 0.73 4.02
CA HIS A 175 -1.50 1.58 5.16
C HIS A 175 -0.45 2.69 5.39
N SER A 176 0.83 2.35 5.19
CA SER A 176 1.96 3.27 5.27
C SER A 176 2.87 3.08 4.07
N VAL A 177 3.22 4.19 3.41
CA VAL A 177 4.13 4.19 2.27
C VAL A 177 5.19 5.25 2.48
N PHE A 178 6.45 4.85 2.36
CA PHE A 178 7.61 5.72 2.38
C PHE A 178 8.47 5.46 1.14
N SER A 179 8.87 6.52 0.45
CA SER A 179 9.73 6.40 -0.73
C SER A 179 10.71 7.57 -0.77
N ASP A 180 11.99 7.25 -0.61
CA ASP A 180 13.14 8.15 -0.80
C ASP A 180 14.06 7.68 -1.93
N GLY A 181 13.75 6.54 -2.55
CA GLY A 181 14.33 6.06 -3.80
C GLY A 181 13.81 6.77 -5.05
N THR A 182 14.16 6.23 -6.23
CA THR A 182 13.79 6.81 -7.54
C THR A 182 12.67 6.02 -8.20
N ILE A 183 11.66 6.70 -8.73
CA ILE A 183 10.59 6.11 -9.54
C ILE A 183 10.54 6.84 -10.88
N VAL A 184 10.61 6.09 -11.98
CA VAL A 184 10.61 6.64 -13.35
C VAL A 184 9.49 6.00 -14.16
N ALA A 185 8.55 6.82 -14.64
CA ALA A 185 7.44 6.41 -15.50
C ALA A 185 7.26 7.45 -16.63
N PRO A 186 8.04 7.35 -17.74
CA PRO A 186 8.01 8.35 -18.80
C PRO A 186 6.61 8.40 -19.45
N LEU A 187 5.98 9.57 -19.47
CA LEU A 187 4.61 9.77 -19.98
C LEU A 187 3.57 8.83 -19.32
N GLY A 188 3.88 8.32 -18.14
CA GLY A 188 3.08 7.37 -17.38
C GLY A 188 2.49 7.99 -16.11
N SER A 189 1.99 7.12 -15.23
CA SER A 189 1.42 7.52 -13.94
C SER A 189 2.19 6.92 -12.76
N ILE A 190 2.25 7.66 -11.67
CA ILE A 190 2.78 7.19 -10.39
C ILE A 190 1.75 7.50 -9.32
N THR A 191 1.23 6.47 -8.67
CA THR A 191 0.26 6.58 -7.58
C THR A 191 0.89 6.05 -6.31
N ILE A 192 0.91 6.89 -5.28
CA ILE A 192 1.33 6.52 -3.92
C ILE A 192 0.14 6.79 -3.01
N GLY A 193 -0.41 5.73 -2.40
CA GLY A 193 -1.63 5.79 -1.61
C GLY A 193 -1.45 5.14 -0.25
N ALA A 194 -1.63 5.94 0.81
CA ALA A 194 -1.85 5.45 2.15
C ALA A 194 -3.36 5.27 2.38
N ALA A 195 -3.87 4.05 2.30
CA ALA A 195 -5.29 3.74 2.47
C ALA A 195 -5.49 2.29 2.95
N SER A 196 -6.62 2.02 3.60
CA SER A 196 -7.09 0.66 3.92
C SER A 196 -7.88 0.02 2.78
N VAL A 197 -8.34 0.83 1.81
CA VAL A 197 -9.08 0.40 0.62
C VAL A 197 -8.60 1.21 -0.59
N ALA A 198 -8.47 0.57 -1.74
CA ALA A 198 -8.23 1.20 -3.03
C ALA A 198 -8.98 0.46 -4.14
N THR A 199 -9.26 1.11 -5.27
CA THR A 199 -9.90 0.48 -6.43
C THR A 199 -8.94 0.46 -7.60
N LEU A 200 -8.67 -0.72 -8.10
CA LEU A 200 -7.83 -0.92 -9.27
C LEU A 200 -8.74 -1.24 -10.45
N ASP A 201 -8.84 -0.32 -11.39
CA ASP A 201 -9.39 -0.56 -12.71
C ASP A 201 -8.23 -0.73 -13.69
N ILE A 202 -8.18 -1.89 -14.36
CA ILE A 202 -7.12 -2.26 -15.27
C ILE A 202 -7.62 -2.32 -16.73
N HIS A 203 -8.90 -2.03 -16.97
CA HIS A 203 -9.55 -2.13 -18.28
C HIS A 203 -9.60 -0.80 -19.05
N GLY A 204 -9.52 0.34 -18.37
CA GLY A 204 -9.50 1.67 -18.99
C GLY A 204 -8.24 2.41 -18.60
N ASP A 205 -7.58 3.04 -19.59
CA ASP A 205 -6.51 4.06 -19.53
C ASP A 205 -5.38 3.98 -18.46
N GLY A 206 -5.29 2.88 -17.70
CA GLY A 206 -4.31 2.65 -16.64
C GLY A 206 -4.58 3.42 -15.35
N PHE A 207 -5.79 3.93 -15.11
CA PHE A 207 -6.04 4.75 -13.93
C PHE A 207 -6.39 3.93 -12.67
N LEU A 208 -5.40 3.76 -11.81
CA LEU A 208 -5.58 3.30 -10.44
C LEU A 208 -6.33 4.38 -9.63
N GLN A 209 -7.59 4.11 -9.26
CA GLN A 209 -8.42 5.03 -8.47
C GLN A 209 -8.27 4.74 -6.97
N LEU A 210 -7.73 5.70 -6.21
CA LEU A 210 -7.76 5.60 -4.75
C LEU A 210 -9.20 5.84 -4.26
N GLY A 211 -9.96 4.76 -4.08
CA GLY A 211 -11.28 4.78 -3.48
C GLY A 211 -11.15 5.01 -1.97
N VAL A 212 -11.43 6.23 -1.50
CA VAL A 212 -11.66 6.47 -0.07
C VAL A 212 -12.99 5.79 0.28
N PRO A 213 -13.04 4.82 1.21
CA PRO A 213 -14.31 4.25 1.61
C PRO A 213 -15.17 5.38 2.17
N ALA A 214 -16.38 5.54 1.61
CA ALA A 214 -17.36 6.44 2.20
C ALA A 214 -17.51 6.04 3.66
N ALA A 215 -17.24 6.98 4.58
CA ALA A 215 -17.55 6.77 5.99
C ALA A 215 -18.98 6.23 6.06
N PRO A 216 -19.27 5.19 6.88
CA PRO A 216 -20.64 4.75 7.06
C PRO A 216 -21.42 5.98 7.44
N ALA A 217 -22.36 6.38 6.58
CA ALA A 217 -23.30 7.42 6.92
C ALA A 217 -23.93 6.94 8.22
N ALA A 218 -23.56 7.57 9.33
CA ALA A 218 -24.28 7.39 10.56
C ALA A 218 -25.71 7.78 10.20
N ALA A 219 -26.56 6.77 10.00
CA ALA A 219 -27.99 6.91 9.95
C ALA A 219 -28.42 7.27 11.38
N GLY A 220 -28.04 8.48 11.80
CA GLY A 220 -28.65 9.17 12.90
C GLY A 220 -30.07 9.43 12.47
N HIS A 221 -30.95 8.53 12.89
CA HIS A 221 -32.38 8.67 12.78
C HIS A 221 -32.79 9.92 13.59
N MET A 222 -32.63 11.11 13.02
CA MET A 222 -33.17 12.33 13.60
C MET A 222 -34.68 12.28 13.44
N SER A 223 -35.34 11.76 14.47
CA SER A 223 -36.78 11.90 14.69
C SER A 223 -37.15 13.37 14.54
N ARG A 224 -37.88 13.69 13.47
CA ARG A 224 -38.56 14.98 13.31
C ARG A 224 -39.71 15.02 14.32
N SER A 225 -39.43 15.47 15.53
CA SER A 225 -40.47 15.74 16.52
C SER A 225 -40.26 17.10 17.16
N ALA A 226 -41.09 18.03 16.67
CA ALA A 226 -41.74 19.10 17.42
C ALA A 226 -40.86 20.17 18.10
N TRP A 227 -40.61 21.26 17.37
CA TRP A 227 -40.54 22.59 17.99
C TRP A 227 -41.76 23.40 17.55
N ARG A 228 -42.81 23.38 18.38
CA ARG A 228 -44.01 24.22 18.21
C ARG A 228 -44.34 24.92 19.53
N ARG A 229 -44.53 26.25 19.40
CA ARG A 229 -45.13 27.25 20.31
C ARG A 229 -44.14 27.85 21.32
N ARG A 230 -44.20 29.16 21.64
CA ARG A 230 -45.35 30.08 21.65
C ARG A 230 -44.89 31.55 21.56
N ARG A 231 -45.59 32.34 20.75
CA ARG A 231 -45.59 33.82 20.76
C ARG A 231 -46.15 34.34 22.08
N THR A 232 -45.49 35.36 22.65
CA THR A 232 -46.14 36.47 23.40
C THR A 232 -45.27 37.72 23.23
N LEU A 233 -45.81 38.74 22.56
CA LEU A 233 -45.30 40.12 22.54
C LEU A 233 -46.05 40.94 23.59
N PRO A 234 -45.44 42.01 24.12
CA PRO A 234 -46.08 43.30 24.02
C PRO A 234 -45.14 44.43 23.54
N ALA A 235 -45.75 45.45 22.97
CA ALA A 235 -45.16 46.64 22.36
C ALA A 235 -44.85 47.76 23.39
N ILE A 236 -44.03 48.76 23.02
CA ILE A 236 -44.41 50.20 22.89
C ILE A 236 -43.21 51.17 22.66
N SER A 237 -43.39 52.00 21.62
CA SER A 237 -43.01 53.40 21.30
C SER A 237 -41.58 53.99 21.26
N SER A 238 -41.26 54.49 20.04
CA SER A 238 -40.76 55.83 19.62
C SER A 238 -39.51 56.44 20.29
N THR A 239 -38.53 56.95 19.55
CA THR A 239 -38.68 58.19 18.76
C THR A 239 -37.57 58.32 17.70
N PHE A 240 -37.99 58.72 16.50
CA PHE A 240 -37.13 59.07 15.36
C PHE A 240 -36.92 60.59 15.35
N ARG A 241 -35.67 61.05 15.27
CA ARG A 241 -35.34 62.46 14.99
C ARG A 241 -34.33 62.50 13.84
N ALA A 242 -34.80 63.01 12.70
CA ALA A 242 -34.01 63.31 11.51
C ALA A 242 -33.32 64.68 11.61
N ARG A 243 -32.19 64.87 10.91
CA ARG A 243 -31.72 66.13 10.27
C ARG A 243 -30.42 65.90 9.43
N PRO A 244 -29.99 66.81 8.53
CA PRO A 244 -29.99 66.54 7.08
C PRO A 244 -28.63 66.69 6.35
N ARG A 245 -28.68 66.42 5.04
CA ARG A 245 -27.67 66.54 3.96
C ARG A 245 -26.87 67.86 3.90
N ALA A 246 -25.61 67.75 3.44
CA ALA A 246 -24.93 68.64 2.49
C ALA A 246 -23.90 67.78 1.70
N SER A 247 -24.08 67.51 0.40
CA SER A 247 -23.69 68.32 -0.78
C SER A 247 -22.19 68.30 -1.09
N GLY A 248 -21.81 67.75 -2.25
CA GLY A 248 -20.64 68.23 -3.01
C GLY A 248 -19.88 67.22 -3.88
N VAL A 249 -20.26 67.13 -5.17
CA VAL A 249 -19.44 67.15 -6.41
C VAL A 249 -18.21 66.20 -6.49
N ALA A 250 -18.23 65.07 -7.23
CA ALA A 250 -18.02 64.86 -8.67
C ALA A 250 -16.67 65.36 -9.25
N THR A 251 -15.84 64.45 -9.81
CA THR A 251 -15.33 64.48 -11.21
C THR A 251 -14.29 63.37 -11.41
N ALA A 252 -14.50 62.59 -12.48
CA ALA A 252 -13.59 61.59 -13.04
C ALA A 252 -12.78 62.19 -14.18
N ILE A 253 -11.50 61.81 -14.35
CA ILE A 253 -10.78 61.86 -15.63
C ILE A 253 -9.79 60.68 -15.70
N SER A 254 -9.95 59.85 -16.74
CA SER A 254 -8.98 58.89 -17.26
C SER A 254 -7.87 59.59 -18.05
N CYS A 255 -6.67 59.01 -17.99
CA CYS A 255 -5.75 58.92 -19.13
C CYS A 255 -5.50 57.44 -19.43
#